data_AF-A0A1C0VBS0-F1
#
_entry.id   AF-A0A1C0VBS0-F1
#
_cell.length_a   1.000
_cell.length_b   1.000
_cell.length_c   1.000
_cell.angle_alpha   90.00
_cell.angle_beta   90.00
_cell.angle_gamma   90.00
#
_symmetry.space_group_name_H-M   'P 1'
#
loop_
_entity.id
_entity.type
_entity.pdbx_description
1 polymer ?
#
loop_
_entity_poly.entity_id
_entity_poly.type
_entity_poly.pdbx_seq_one_letter_code
_entity_poly.pdbx_strand_id
1 'polypeptide(L)' 'MGQIYLALGRYSEAESSLLAALNTFQNVFNSDHFYIQETLRRLNVLVQTVLQADRAADLSDHPLTQSLLQELTTPPHP' A
#
# COMPACT_ATOMS: atom_id res chain seq x y z
N MET A 1 -9.49 8.49 1.45
CA MET A 1 -8.32 9.38 1.28
C MET A 1 -7.28 8.88 0.29
N GLY A 2 -6.87 7.61 0.27
CA GLY A 2 -5.81 7.13 -0.66
C GLY A 2 -6.17 7.15 -2.15
N GLN A 3 -7.46 7.02 -2.53
CA GLN A 3 -7.86 7.20 -3.93
C GLN A 3 -7.68 8.65 -4.43
N ILE A 4 -7.76 9.64 -3.53
CA ILE A 4 -7.54 11.05 -3.88
C ILE A 4 -6.05 11.29 -4.11
N TYR A 5 -5.17 10.67 -3.30
CA TYR A 5 -3.73 10.80 -3.47
C TYR A 5 -3.19 10.09 -4.73
N LEU A 6 -3.82 8.99 -5.16
CA LEU A 6 -3.57 8.37 -6.47
C LEU A 6 -3.84 9.36 -7.62
N ALA A 7 -4.95 10.10 -7.55
CA ALA A 7 -5.31 11.09 -8.57
C ALA A 7 -4.40 12.33 -8.56
N LEU A 8 -3.70 12.60 -7.46
CA LEU A 8 -2.76 13.72 -7.33
C LEU A 8 -1.31 13.34 -7.67
N GLY A 9 -1.02 12.06 -7.96
CA GLY A 9 0.33 11.56 -8.20
C GLY A 9 1.25 11.60 -6.98
N ARG A 10 0.70 11.74 -5.77
CA ARG A 10 1.44 11.84 -4.50
C ARG A 10 1.49 10.48 -3.82
N TYR A 11 2.23 9.56 -4.42
CA TYR A 11 2.25 8.15 -4.02
C TYR A 11 2.90 7.92 -2.64
N SER A 12 4.00 8.61 -2.32
CA SER A 12 4.69 8.51 -1.02
C SER A 12 3.80 8.94 0.17
N GLU A 13 2.96 9.95 -0.03
CA GLU A 13 2.05 10.44 1.01
C GLU A 13 0.84 9.53 1.17
N ALA A 14 0.37 8.94 0.06
CA ALA A 14 -0.66 7.90 0.10
C ALA A 14 -0.18 6.70 0.92
N GLU A 15 1.05 6.25 0.67
CA GLU A 15 1.71 5.15 1.37
C GLU A 15 1.85 5.49 2.86
N SER A 16 2.46 6.62 3.19
CA SER A 16 2.66 7.06 4.58
C SER A 16 1.34 7.14 5.35
N SER A 17 0.29 7.65 4.72
CA SER A 17 -1.05 7.74 5.31
C SER A 17 -1.66 6.35 5.55
N LEU A 18 -1.48 5.41 4.63
CA LEU A 18 -1.98 4.04 4.75
C LEU A 18 -1.22 3.25 5.83
N LEU A 19 0.11 3.38 5.89
CA LEU A 19 0.95 2.75 6.89
C LEU A 19 0.65 3.28 8.31
N ALA A 20 0.49 4.59 8.45
CA ALA A 20 0.08 5.19 9.72
C ALA A 20 -1.30 4.67 10.17
N ALA A 21 -2.28 4.63 9.25
CA ALA A 21 -3.60 4.08 9.53
C ALA A 21 -3.52 2.60 9.93
N LEU A 22 -2.72 1.80 9.23
CA LEU A 22 -2.52 0.39 9.52
C LEU A 22 -1.91 0.20 10.92
N ASN A 23 -0.91 0.99 11.29
CA ASN A 23 -0.31 0.94 12.61
C ASN A 23 -1.32 1.34 13.71
N THR A 24 -2.11 2.39 13.49
CA THR A 24 -3.19 2.76 14.43
C THR A 24 -4.21 1.64 14.57
N PHE A 25 -4.65 1.04 13.47
CA PHE A 25 -5.64 -0.03 13.52
C PHE A 25 -5.11 -1.31 14.15
N GLN A 26 -3.85 -1.68 13.93
CA GLN A 26 -3.23 -2.83 14.60
C GLN A 26 -3.07 -2.65 16.12
N ASN A 27 -2.88 -1.41 16.57
CA ASN A 27 -2.79 -1.10 18.01
C ASN A 27 -4.16 -1.03 18.70
N VAL A 28 -5.21 -0.68 17.95
CA VAL A 28 -6.57 -0.47 18.49
C VAL A 28 -7.45 -1.71 18.33
N PHE A 29 -7.24 -2.49 17.26
CA PHE A 29 -8.07 -3.64 16.90
C PHE A 29 -7.23 -4.89 16.75
N ASN A 30 -7.81 -6.05 17.08
CA ASN A 30 -7.21 -7.36 16.79
C ASN A 30 -7.07 -7.53 15.26
N SER A 31 -6.03 -8.25 14.82
CA SER A 31 -5.59 -8.35 13.40
C SER A 31 -6.65 -8.76 12.37
N ASP A 32 -7.80 -9.31 12.81
CA ASP A 32 -8.93 -9.73 11.99
C ASP A 32 -9.96 -8.61 11.73
N HIS A 33 -9.64 -7.36 12.05
CA HIS A 33 -10.59 -6.28 11.87
C HIS A 33 -10.70 -5.84 10.40
N PHE A 34 -11.93 -5.64 9.91
CA PHE A 34 -12.23 -5.18 8.55
C PHE A 34 -11.40 -3.96 8.11
N TYR A 35 -11.15 -3.00 8.99
CA TYR A 35 -10.31 -1.83 8.72
C TYR A 35 -8.85 -2.16 8.40
N ILE A 36 -8.27 -3.20 9.01
CA ILE A 36 -6.90 -3.65 8.73
C ILE A 36 -6.87 -4.24 7.32
N GLN A 37 -7.80 -5.15 7.01
CA GLN A 37 -7.93 -5.76 5.68
C GLN A 37 -8.17 -4.73 4.57
N GLU A 38 -9.06 -3.76 4.80
CA GLU A 38 -9.30 -2.70 3.81
C GLU A 38 -8.09 -1.79 3.64
N THR A 39 -7.33 -1.52 4.71
CA THR A 39 -6.10 -0.73 4.62
C THR A 39 -5.03 -1.45 3.81
N LEU A 40 -4.85 -2.76 4.03
CA LEU A 40 -3.95 -3.59 3.23
C LEU A 40 -4.37 -3.67 1.76
N ARG A 41 -5.66 -3.86 1.49
CA ARG A 41 -6.20 -3.85 0.12
C ARG A 41 -5.88 -2.54 -0.60
N ARG A 42 -6.03 -1.41 0.10
CA ARG A 42 -5.74 -0.08 -0.45
C ARG A 42 -4.25 0.15 -0.68
N LEU A 43 -3.37 -0.43 0.14
CA LEU A 43 -1.92 -0.41 -0.07
C LEU A 43 -1.53 -1.22 -1.30
N ASN A 44 -2.13 -2.40 -1.48
CA ASN A 44 -1.90 -3.23 -2.66
C ASN A 44 -2.32 -2.51 -3.96
N VAL A 45 -3.50 -1.88 -3.97
CA VAL A 45 -3.95 -1.05 -5.10
C VAL A 45 -3.00 0.13 -5.39
N LEU A 46 -2.46 0.76 -4.34
CA LEU A 46 -1.46 1.81 -4.49
C LEU A 46 -0.22 1.28 -5.20
N VAL A 47 0.36 0.18 -4.73
CA VAL A 47 1.57 -0.42 -5.32
C VAL A 47 1.32 -0.83 -6.77
N GLN A 48 0.18 -1.45 -7.09
CA GLN A 48 -0.18 -1.77 -8.47
C GLN A 48 -0.27 -0.54 -9.37
N THR A 49 -0.91 0.53 -8.89
CA THR A 49 -1.07 1.77 -9.67
C THR A 49 0.28 2.42 -9.95
N VAL A 50 1.16 2.44 -8.94
CA VAL A 50 2.51 2.99 -9.06
C VAL A 50 3.38 2.16 -10.01
N LEU A 51 3.27 0.83 -9.94
CA LEU A 51 3.97 -0.08 -10.86
C LEU A 51 3.50 0.14 -12.30
N GLN A 52 2.20 0.29 -12.54
CA GLN A 52 1.65 0.60 -13.87
C GLN A 52 2.08 1.98 -14.38
N ALA A 53 2.30 2.94 -13.48
CA ALA A 53 2.79 4.27 -13.82
C ALA A 53 4.32 4.32 -14.02
N ASP A 54 5.04 3.20 -13.82
CA ASP A 54 6.50 3.12 -13.79
C ASP A 54 7.14 4.07 -12.76
N ARG A 55 6.43 4.31 -11.65
CA ARG A 55 6.78 5.26 -10.60
C ARG A 55 7.14 4.57 -9.29
N ALA A 56 7.56 3.29 -9.34
CA ALA A 56 7.90 2.52 -8.16
C ALA A 56 8.98 3.20 -7.30
N ALA A 57 9.86 4.00 -7.91
CA ALA A 57 10.85 4.82 -7.22
C ALA A 57 10.26 5.95 -6.35
N ASP A 58 8.99 6.31 -6.53
CA ASP A 58 8.29 7.31 -5.70
C ASP A 58 7.78 6.70 -4.38
N LEU A 59 7.79 5.37 -4.24
CA LEU A 59 7.46 4.67 -2.99
C LEU A 59 8.65 4.61 -2.06
N SER A 60 8.36 4.49 -0.77
CA SER A 60 9.39 4.35 0.25
C SER A 60 9.98 2.94 0.33
N ASP A 61 11.13 2.82 0.98
CA ASP A 61 11.78 1.53 1.29
C ASP A 61 11.08 0.78 2.45
N HIS A 62 9.80 1.07 2.72
CA HIS A 62 9.08 0.41 3.80
C HIS A 62 8.94 -1.09 3.50
N PRO A 63 9.26 -1.99 4.47
CA PRO A 63 9.32 -3.42 4.22
C PRO A 63 8.01 -3.99 3.67
N LEU A 64 6.87 -3.52 4.18
CA LEU A 64 5.54 -3.94 3.75
C LEU A 64 5.23 -3.55 2.29
N THR A 65 5.71 -2.38 1.86
CA THR A 65 5.53 -1.89 0.49
C THR A 65 6.44 -2.65 -0.46
N GLN A 66 7.68 -2.91 -0.05
CA GLN A 66 8.63 -3.71 -0.82
C GLN A 66 8.16 -5.17 -0.96
N SER A 67 7.60 -5.77 0.10
CA SER A 67 6.99 -7.09 0.01
C SER A 67 5.85 -7.12 -1.00
N LEU A 68 4.92 -6.16 -0.95
CA LEU A 68 3.83 -6.07 -1.92
C LEU A 68 4.34 -5.85 -3.35
N LEU A 69 5.36 -5.02 -3.53
CA LEU A 69 5.98 -4.79 -4.83
C LEU A 69 6.61 -6.07 -5.36
N GLN A 70 7.31 -6.83 -4.52
CA GLN A 70 7.84 -8.15 -4.86
C GLN A 70 6.71 -9.11 -5.22
N GLU A 71 5.67 -9.25 -4.39
CA GLU A 71 4.54 -10.14 -4.67
C GLU A 71 3.83 -9.82 -6.00
N LEU A 72 3.75 -8.55 -6.38
CA LEU A 72 3.10 -8.12 -7.63
C LEU A 72 4.01 -8.21 -8.86
N THR A 73 5.33 -8.08 -8.67
CA THR A 73 6.32 -8.18 -9.76
C THR A 73 6.80 -9.61 -9.98
N THR A 74 6.67 -10.48 -8.97
CA THR A 74 6.96 -11.90 -9.11
C THR A 74 5.80 -12.54 -9.89
N PRO A 75 6.04 -13.08 -11.09
CA PRO A 75 4.97 -13.73 -11.84
C PRO A 75 4.41 -14.88 -11.00
N PRO A 76 3.08 -15.08 -10.94
CA PRO A 76 2.51 -16.26 -10.29
C PRO A 76 3.17 -17.49 -10.91
N HIS A 77 3.75 -18.33 -10.06
CA HIS A 77 4.39 -19.57 -10.47
C HIS A 77 3.37 -20.40 -11.28
N PRO A 78 3.75 -20.94 -12.46
CA PRO A 78 2.84 -21.62 -13.38
C PRO A 78 2.13 -22.83 -12.78
#